data_AF-A0A414Z4Q9-F1
#
_entry.id   AF-A0A414Z4Q9-F1
#
_cell.length_a   1.000
_cell.length_b   1.000
_cell.length_c   1.000
_cell.angle_alpha   90.00
_cell.angle_beta   90.00
_cell.angle_gamma   90.00
#
_symmetry.space_group_name_H-M   'P 1'
#
loop_
_entity.id
_entity.type
_entity.pdbx_description
1 polymer ?
#
loop_
_entity_poly.entity_id
_entity_poly.type
_entity_poly.pdbx_seq_one_letter_code
_entity_poly.pdbx_strand_id
1 'polypeptide(L)'
;SIVDGTGGSTPSATLPLVMAYKYFKDKRYLESAKRTVNYLENELISKSDYFSSTLDANCEDKEASLYAATATYYLALVTKGAERAHYAELCRKAAYFALSWYYTWDVPFAEGQMLGDIGLKTRGWGNVSVENNHIDVFIFEFADVLHWLSKEFNEARFSDFAEVISTSMRQLLPYEGHMCGVAKVGYYPEVVQHTNWDYGRNGKGYYND
;
A
#
# COMPACT_ATOMS: atom_id res chain seq x y z
N SER A 1 9.84 15.93 -15.53
CA SER A 1 9.12 15.61 -14.29
C SER A 1 9.47 16.65 -13.25
N ILE A 2 8.55 16.96 -12.34
CA ILE A 2 8.88 17.71 -11.13
C ILE A 2 9.36 16.66 -10.13
N VAL A 3 10.63 16.77 -9.70
CA VAL A 3 11.22 15.82 -8.75
C VAL A 3 10.72 16.13 -7.35
N ASP A 4 10.16 15.15 -6.66
CA ASP A 4 9.88 15.24 -5.23
C ASP A 4 11.21 15.15 -4.45
N GLY A 5 11.69 16.29 -3.96
CA GLY A 5 12.89 16.36 -3.14
C GLY A 5 12.79 15.64 -1.78
N THR A 6 11.59 15.19 -1.39
CA THR A 6 11.36 14.39 -0.18
C THR A 6 11.52 12.88 -0.40
N GLY A 7 11.75 12.45 -1.64
CA GLY A 7 11.94 11.03 -1.96
C GLY A 7 10.68 10.21 -1.76
N GLY A 8 9.55 10.65 -2.32
CA GLY A 8 8.28 9.90 -2.30
C GLY A 8 7.43 10.09 -1.05
N SER A 9 7.80 11.00 -0.14
CA SER A 9 7.05 11.26 1.11
C SER A 9 5.89 12.25 0.95
N THR A 10 5.73 12.87 -0.22
CA THR A 10 4.60 13.80 -0.51
C THR A 10 3.21 13.27 -0.13
N PRO A 11 2.81 12.03 -0.48
CA PRO A 11 1.46 11.56 -0.15
C PRO A 11 1.22 11.46 1.37
N SER A 12 2.24 11.09 2.15
CA SER A 12 2.19 10.97 3.61
C SER A 12 1.90 12.29 4.32
N ALA A 13 2.20 13.43 3.69
CA ALA A 13 1.86 14.74 4.22
C ALA A 13 0.36 15.08 4.09
N THR A 14 -0.37 14.43 3.18
CA THR A 14 -1.78 14.76 2.89
C THR A 14 -2.68 14.51 4.10
N LEU A 15 -2.58 13.32 4.71
CA LEU A 15 -3.35 12.94 5.89
C LEU A 15 -3.22 13.94 7.04
N PRO A 16 -2.01 14.25 7.58
CA PRO A 16 -1.88 15.19 8.69
C PRO A 16 -2.36 16.60 8.31
N LEU A 17 -2.19 17.05 7.07
CA LEU A 17 -2.73 18.34 6.61
C LEU A 17 -4.26 18.35 6.58
N VAL A 18 -4.90 17.28 6.10
CA VAL A 18 -6.36 17.13 6.13
C VAL A 18 -6.89 17.12 7.56
N MET A 19 -6.23 16.39 8.47
CA MET A 19 -6.60 16.33 9.88
C MET A 19 -6.41 17.69 10.56
N ALA A 20 -5.30 18.38 10.28
CA ALA A 20 -5.05 19.74 10.78
C ALA A 20 -6.12 20.73 10.29
N TYR A 21 -6.52 20.66 9.02
CA TYR A 21 -7.65 21.45 8.52
C TYR A 21 -8.94 21.15 9.29
N LYS A 22 -9.25 19.86 9.51
CA LYS A 22 -10.46 19.47 10.24
C LYS A 22 -10.45 19.93 11.69
N TYR A 23 -9.30 19.89 12.35
CA TYR A 23 -9.15 20.28 13.74
C TYR A 23 -9.13 21.81 13.90
N PHE A 24 -8.21 22.50 13.24
CA PHE A 24 -7.98 23.94 13.40
C PHE A 24 -8.93 24.82 12.58
N LYS A 25 -9.65 24.26 11.60
CA LYS A 25 -10.49 24.99 10.62
C LYS A 25 -9.71 26.02 9.78
N ASP A 26 -8.39 25.90 9.74
CA ASP A 26 -7.54 26.78 8.95
C ASP A 26 -7.39 26.25 7.52
N LYS A 27 -7.91 27.03 6.56
CA LYS A 27 -7.91 26.68 5.14
C LYS A 27 -6.50 26.51 4.55
N ARG A 28 -5.47 27.11 5.15
CA ARG A 28 -4.08 26.96 4.68
C ARG A 28 -3.64 25.50 4.67
N TYR A 29 -4.10 24.69 5.62
CA TYR A 29 -3.82 23.26 5.66
C TYR A 29 -4.52 22.51 4.53
N LEU A 30 -5.78 22.82 4.26
CA LEU A 30 -6.52 22.23 3.13
C LEU A 30 -5.86 22.58 1.80
N GLU A 31 -5.51 23.85 1.58
CA GLU A 31 -4.82 24.26 0.34
C GLU A 31 -3.47 23.56 0.19
N SER A 32 -2.78 23.27 1.30
CA SER A 32 -1.53 22.52 1.28
C SER A 32 -1.76 21.04 0.94
N ALA A 33 -2.80 20.41 1.50
CA ALA A 33 -3.21 19.05 1.15
C ALA A 33 -3.65 18.93 -0.32
N LYS A 34 -4.31 19.95 -0.87
CA LYS A 34 -4.68 19.97 -2.29
C LYS A 34 -3.44 20.03 -3.19
N ARG A 35 -2.39 20.76 -2.78
CA ARG A 35 -1.12 20.80 -3.53
C ARG A 35 -0.42 19.44 -3.54
N THR A 36 -0.43 18.70 -2.43
CA THR A 36 0.16 17.36 -2.40
C THR A 36 -0.57 16.44 -3.38
N VAL A 37 -1.91 16.37 -3.35
CA VAL A 37 -2.66 15.50 -4.27
C VAL A 37 -2.59 15.97 -5.72
N ASN A 38 -2.50 17.28 -6.00
CA ASN A 38 -2.26 17.78 -7.35
C ASN A 38 -0.92 17.26 -7.91
N TYR A 39 0.13 17.24 -7.09
CA TYR A 39 1.39 16.59 -7.46
C TYR A 39 1.20 15.10 -7.74
N LEU A 40 0.53 14.37 -6.84
CA LEU A 40 0.28 12.92 -7.02
C LEU A 40 -0.51 12.62 -8.30
N GLU A 41 -1.52 13.43 -8.60
CA GLU A 41 -2.33 13.29 -9.81
C GLU A 41 -1.45 13.44 -11.07
N ASN A 42 -0.65 14.50 -11.12
CA ASN A 42 0.13 14.85 -12.31
C ASN A 42 1.39 14.01 -12.49
N GLU A 43 2.05 13.61 -11.40
CA GLU A 43 3.34 12.94 -11.48
C GLU A 43 3.27 11.43 -11.24
N LEU A 44 2.30 10.92 -10.46
CA LEU A 44 2.17 9.49 -10.18
C LEU A 44 0.97 8.88 -10.91
N ILE A 45 -0.25 9.31 -10.56
CA ILE A 45 -1.50 8.62 -10.95
C ILE A 45 -1.75 8.71 -12.46
N SER A 46 -1.62 9.90 -13.06
CA SER A 46 -1.89 10.09 -14.49
C SER A 46 -0.86 9.42 -15.40
N LYS A 47 0.37 9.25 -14.90
CA LYS A 47 1.48 8.60 -15.62
C LYS A 47 1.58 7.11 -15.33
N SER A 48 0.85 6.62 -14.32
CA SER A 48 1.03 5.27 -13.75
C SER A 48 2.46 5.02 -13.25
N ASP A 49 3.10 6.08 -12.73
CA ASP A 49 4.52 6.16 -12.38
C ASP A 49 4.68 6.16 -10.84
N TYR A 50 4.25 5.06 -10.19
CA TYR A 50 4.18 4.95 -8.73
C TYR A 50 5.53 4.56 -8.12
N PHE A 51 6.41 5.54 -7.92
CA PHE A 51 7.78 5.33 -7.42
C PHE A 51 8.03 5.87 -6.01
N SER A 52 9.12 5.38 -5.42
CA SER A 52 9.87 6.00 -4.31
C SER A 52 9.19 5.98 -2.95
N SER A 53 8.17 5.17 -2.71
CA SER A 53 7.61 5.03 -1.35
C SER A 53 8.27 3.91 -0.57
N THR A 54 8.76 2.89 -1.27
CA THR A 54 9.55 1.82 -0.67
C THR A 54 11.01 2.26 -0.49
N LEU A 55 11.43 2.36 0.78
CA LEU A 55 12.74 2.89 1.17
C LEU A 55 13.93 2.02 0.77
N ASP A 56 13.70 0.81 0.27
CA ASP A 56 14.68 -0.21 -0.15
C ASP A 56 14.47 -0.70 -1.61
N ALA A 57 13.70 0.05 -2.42
CA ALA A 57 13.60 -0.13 -3.87
C ALA A 57 13.82 1.20 -4.64
N ASN A 58 14.19 1.11 -5.93
CA ASN A 58 14.22 2.22 -6.88
C ASN A 58 13.42 1.88 -8.16
N CYS A 59 12.23 1.32 -7.97
CA CYS A 59 11.30 0.96 -9.04
C CYS A 59 9.86 1.30 -8.64
N GLU A 60 8.91 1.02 -9.54
CA GLU A 60 7.49 1.07 -9.20
C GLU A 60 7.21 0.14 -8.02
N ASP A 61 6.50 0.66 -7.03
CA ASP A 61 6.21 -0.08 -5.82
C ASP A 61 4.74 0.02 -5.42
N LYS A 62 4.25 -1.04 -4.76
CA LYS A 62 2.89 -1.13 -4.22
C LYS A 62 2.62 0.02 -3.25
N GLU A 63 3.57 0.37 -2.39
CA GLU A 63 3.38 1.32 -1.30
C GLU A 63 3.07 2.74 -1.79
N ALA A 64 3.68 3.17 -2.89
CA ALA A 64 3.43 4.46 -3.52
C ALA A 64 1.97 4.59 -3.96
N SER A 65 1.40 3.49 -4.46
CA SER A 65 -0.02 3.45 -4.81
C SER A 65 -0.94 3.38 -3.59
N LEU A 66 -0.54 2.69 -2.50
CA LEU A 66 -1.28 2.69 -1.24
C LEU A 66 -1.35 4.10 -0.64
N TYR A 67 -0.23 4.81 -0.59
CA TYR A 67 -0.17 6.18 -0.08
C TYR A 67 -0.90 7.17 -0.99
N ALA A 68 -0.84 7.01 -2.32
CA ALA A 68 -1.62 7.83 -3.24
C ALA A 68 -3.13 7.62 -3.09
N ALA A 69 -3.58 6.37 -2.96
CA ALA A 69 -4.98 6.03 -2.70
C ALA A 69 -5.46 6.61 -1.36
N THR A 70 -4.62 6.52 -0.33
CA THR A 70 -4.89 7.06 1.00
C THR A 70 -4.98 8.60 0.99
N ALA A 71 -4.03 9.27 0.36
CA ALA A 71 -4.00 10.74 0.26
C ALA A 71 -5.26 11.29 -0.43
N THR A 72 -5.65 10.67 -1.55
CA THR A 72 -6.84 11.05 -2.33
C THR A 72 -8.13 10.71 -1.59
N TYR A 73 -8.18 9.58 -0.87
CA TYR A 73 -9.29 9.21 0.03
C TYR A 73 -9.55 10.31 1.07
N TYR A 74 -8.52 10.74 1.81
CA TYR A 74 -8.69 11.77 2.84
C TYR A 74 -9.14 13.11 2.26
N LEU A 75 -8.67 13.51 1.07
CA LEU A 75 -9.19 14.70 0.40
C LEU A 75 -10.66 14.54 -0.02
N ALA A 76 -11.06 13.36 -0.52
CA ALA A 76 -12.45 13.10 -0.86
C ALA A 76 -13.37 13.20 0.38
N LEU A 77 -12.91 12.75 1.55
CA LEU A 77 -13.69 12.84 2.79
C LEU A 77 -13.95 14.29 3.27
N VAL A 78 -13.10 15.25 2.88
CA VAL A 78 -13.16 16.62 3.40
C VAL A 78 -13.67 17.65 2.40
N THR A 79 -13.84 17.26 1.14
CA THR A 79 -14.38 18.08 0.05
C THR A 79 -15.83 17.68 -0.30
N LYS A 80 -16.46 18.37 -1.26
CA LYS A 80 -17.87 18.16 -1.64
C LYS A 80 -18.07 18.32 -3.15
N GLY A 81 -19.19 17.82 -3.66
CA GLY A 81 -19.59 18.01 -5.06
C GLY A 81 -18.57 17.43 -6.06
N ALA A 82 -18.31 18.18 -7.13
CA ALA A 82 -17.38 17.77 -8.19
C ALA A 82 -15.95 17.54 -7.69
N GLU A 83 -15.49 18.34 -6.72
CA GLU A 83 -14.15 18.18 -6.13
C GLU A 83 -14.02 16.85 -5.38
N ARG A 84 -15.04 16.46 -4.63
CA ARG A 84 -15.07 15.15 -3.96
C ARG A 84 -15.08 14.00 -4.97
N ALA A 85 -15.89 14.10 -6.01
CA ALA A 85 -15.98 13.08 -7.05
C ALA A 85 -14.63 12.90 -7.77
N HIS A 86 -13.93 14.01 -8.04
CA HIS A 86 -12.59 13.99 -8.62
C HIS A 86 -11.59 13.20 -7.76
N TYR A 87 -11.51 13.53 -6.46
CA TYR A 87 -10.60 12.83 -5.55
C TYR A 87 -11.00 11.37 -5.32
N ALA A 88 -12.29 11.04 -5.33
CA ALA A 88 -12.76 9.67 -5.27
C ALA A 88 -12.32 8.85 -6.49
N GLU A 89 -12.36 9.44 -7.69
CA GLU A 89 -11.89 8.79 -8.91
C GLU A 89 -10.37 8.58 -8.93
N LEU A 90 -9.60 9.56 -8.44
CA LEU A 90 -8.15 9.38 -8.26
C LEU A 90 -7.83 8.27 -7.26
N CYS A 91 -8.56 8.21 -6.13
CA CYS A 91 -8.46 7.16 -5.14
C CYS A 91 -8.74 5.79 -5.77
N ARG A 92 -9.82 5.68 -6.56
CA ARG A 92 -10.19 4.46 -7.27
C ARG A 92 -9.09 4.00 -8.22
N LYS A 93 -8.50 4.91 -9.01
CA LYS A 93 -7.40 4.59 -9.93
C LYS A 93 -6.16 4.09 -9.20
N ALA A 94 -5.74 4.78 -8.14
CA ALA A 94 -4.60 4.37 -7.33
C ALA A 94 -4.84 3.03 -6.62
N ALA A 95 -6.06 2.80 -6.11
CA ALA A 95 -6.43 1.53 -5.50
C ALA A 95 -6.39 0.36 -6.49
N TYR A 96 -6.83 0.56 -7.73
CA TYR A 96 -6.71 -0.46 -8.77
C TYR A 96 -5.26 -0.83 -9.08
N PHE A 97 -4.37 0.17 -9.15
CA PHE A 97 -2.94 -0.08 -9.32
C PHE A 97 -2.39 -0.85 -8.11
N ALA A 98 -2.71 -0.43 -6.89
CA ALA A 98 -2.28 -1.12 -5.68
C ALA A 98 -2.72 -2.60 -5.66
N LEU A 99 -4.00 -2.87 -5.96
CA LEU A 99 -4.54 -4.22 -6.00
C LEU A 99 -3.91 -5.10 -7.10
N SER A 100 -3.30 -4.51 -8.13
CA SER A 100 -2.58 -5.27 -9.15
C SER A 100 -1.32 -5.98 -8.61
N TRP A 101 -0.80 -5.53 -7.46
CA TRP A 101 0.33 -6.14 -6.76
C TRP A 101 -0.07 -7.26 -5.80
N TYR A 102 -1.37 -7.50 -5.60
CA TYR A 102 -1.87 -8.52 -4.69
C TYR A 102 -2.12 -9.85 -5.41
N TYR A 103 -1.66 -10.94 -4.78
CA TYR A 103 -1.95 -12.28 -5.27
C TYR A 103 -3.46 -12.56 -5.22
N THR A 104 -4.03 -12.96 -6.35
CA THR A 104 -5.43 -13.38 -6.47
C THR A 104 -5.61 -14.89 -6.31
N TRP A 105 -4.52 -15.62 -6.09
CA TRP A 105 -4.45 -17.08 -5.96
C TRP A 105 -3.35 -17.49 -4.96
N ASP A 106 -3.40 -18.73 -4.50
CA ASP A 106 -2.43 -19.29 -3.55
C ASP A 106 -1.26 -19.98 -4.26
N VAL A 107 -0.06 -19.45 -4.08
CA VAL A 107 1.20 -20.04 -4.58
C VAL A 107 1.47 -21.34 -3.83
N PRO A 108 1.74 -22.47 -4.52
CA PRO A 108 2.08 -23.71 -3.87
C PRO A 108 3.53 -23.67 -3.33
N PHE A 109 3.70 -24.06 -2.07
CA PHE A 109 5.01 -24.28 -1.44
C PHE A 109 5.21 -25.78 -1.18
N ALA A 110 6.46 -26.24 -1.28
CA ALA A 110 6.79 -27.64 -1.08
C ALA A 110 6.78 -28.01 0.42
N GLU A 111 6.39 -29.24 0.73
CA GLU A 111 6.54 -29.82 2.07
C GLU A 111 8.03 -29.84 2.48
N GLY A 112 8.32 -29.49 3.73
CA GLY A 112 9.67 -29.29 4.28
C GLY A 112 10.22 -27.87 4.10
N GLN A 113 9.51 -26.98 3.40
CA GLN A 113 9.76 -25.54 3.45
C GLN A 113 8.83 -24.89 4.47
N MET A 114 9.33 -23.93 5.26
CA MET A 114 8.56 -23.29 6.34
C MET A 114 7.16 -22.81 5.89
N LEU A 115 7.05 -22.17 4.72
CA LEU A 115 5.76 -21.69 4.19
C LEU A 115 4.82 -22.82 3.76
N GLY A 116 5.38 -23.94 3.28
CA GLY A 116 4.64 -25.16 2.96
C GLY A 116 4.15 -25.88 4.21
N ASP A 117 5.01 -26.04 5.21
CA ASP A 117 4.69 -26.72 6.47
C ASP A 117 3.62 -25.98 7.29
N ILE A 118 3.61 -24.64 7.23
CA ILE A 118 2.57 -23.81 7.85
C ILE A 118 1.30 -23.75 6.99
N GLY A 119 1.38 -24.16 5.71
CA GLY A 119 0.26 -24.13 4.78
C GLY A 119 -0.18 -22.72 4.39
N LEU A 120 0.77 -21.78 4.25
CA LEU A 120 0.50 -20.38 3.94
C LEU A 120 -0.38 -20.24 2.67
N LYS A 121 -1.41 -19.39 2.77
CA LYS A 121 -2.25 -18.97 1.65
C LYS A 121 -1.83 -17.57 1.21
N THR A 122 -1.19 -17.46 0.03
CA THR A 122 -0.66 -16.19 -0.47
C THR A 122 -1.74 -15.28 -1.05
N ARG A 123 -2.94 -15.79 -1.37
CA ARG A 123 -4.02 -14.95 -1.87
C ARG A 123 -4.32 -13.83 -0.87
N GLY A 124 -4.33 -12.58 -1.31
CA GLY A 124 -4.49 -11.42 -0.43
C GLY A 124 -3.19 -10.86 0.16
N TRP A 125 -2.04 -11.45 -0.15
CA TRP A 125 -0.74 -10.85 0.15
C TRP A 125 -0.27 -9.98 -1.02
N GLY A 126 0.31 -8.82 -0.71
CA GLY A 126 0.84 -7.88 -1.70
C GLY A 126 2.34 -8.07 -1.89
N ASN A 127 2.80 -8.15 -3.14
CA ASN A 127 4.23 -8.06 -3.44
C ASN A 127 4.68 -6.60 -3.40
N VAL A 128 5.86 -6.31 -2.85
CA VAL A 128 6.32 -4.93 -2.62
C VAL A 128 6.72 -4.22 -3.90
N SER A 129 7.67 -4.80 -4.65
CA SER A 129 8.19 -4.22 -5.88
C SER A 129 8.94 -5.26 -6.71
N VAL A 130 9.36 -4.88 -7.91
CA VAL A 130 10.15 -5.79 -8.78
C VAL A 130 11.57 -6.00 -8.23
N GLU A 131 12.21 -4.96 -7.70
CA GLU A 131 13.57 -5.04 -7.17
C GLU A 131 13.63 -5.70 -5.78
N ASN A 132 12.61 -5.45 -4.95
CA ASN A 132 12.52 -5.96 -3.59
C ASN A 132 11.40 -7.02 -3.50
N ASN A 133 11.60 -8.16 -4.17
CA ASN A 133 10.54 -9.16 -4.34
C ASN A 133 10.29 -9.95 -3.06
N HIS A 134 9.28 -9.54 -2.31
CA HIS A 134 8.74 -10.28 -1.17
C HIS A 134 7.27 -9.90 -0.95
N ILE A 135 6.56 -10.70 -0.15
CA ILE A 135 5.24 -10.31 0.34
C ILE A 135 5.36 -9.74 1.75
N ASP A 136 4.48 -8.81 2.08
CA ASP A 136 4.51 -8.15 3.38
C ASP A 136 3.10 -7.97 3.98
N VAL A 137 3.09 -7.38 5.18
CA VAL A 137 1.87 -6.97 5.90
C VAL A 137 1.56 -5.48 5.74
N PHE A 138 2.25 -4.79 4.84
CA PHE A 138 2.19 -3.34 4.72
C PHE A 138 0.96 -2.91 3.92
N ILE A 139 -0.14 -2.68 4.64
CA ILE A 139 -1.43 -2.24 4.07
C ILE A 139 -2.04 -1.04 4.79
N PHE A 140 -1.73 -0.83 6.08
CA PHE A 140 -2.30 0.22 6.93
C PHE A 140 -3.82 0.35 6.81
N GLU A 141 -4.30 1.55 6.49
CA GLU A 141 -5.71 1.93 6.37
C GLU A 141 -6.32 1.60 5.01
N PHE A 142 -5.58 0.94 4.11
CA PHE A 142 -6.07 0.67 2.76
C PHE A 142 -7.30 -0.26 2.75
N ALA A 143 -7.46 -1.14 3.75
CA ALA A 143 -8.70 -1.92 3.90
C ALA A 143 -9.94 -1.01 4.08
N ASP A 144 -9.82 0.05 4.90
CA ASP A 144 -10.89 1.04 5.08
C ASP A 144 -11.12 1.86 3.79
N VAL A 145 -10.05 2.20 3.07
CA VAL A 145 -10.13 2.85 1.75
C VAL A 145 -10.93 1.98 0.77
N LEU A 146 -10.64 0.68 0.73
CA LEU A 146 -11.34 -0.28 -0.13
C LEU A 146 -12.82 -0.43 0.26
N HIS A 147 -13.13 -0.55 1.55
CA HIS A 147 -14.52 -0.56 2.03
C HIS A 147 -15.27 0.72 1.65
N TRP A 148 -14.61 1.88 1.74
CA TRP A 148 -15.19 3.15 1.32
C TRP A 148 -15.42 3.20 -0.19
N LEU A 149 -14.42 2.83 -1.00
CA LEU A 149 -14.54 2.78 -2.47
C LEU A 149 -15.66 1.83 -2.91
N SER A 150 -15.82 0.70 -2.23
CA SER A 150 -16.89 -0.24 -2.52
C SER A 150 -18.27 0.40 -2.41
N LYS A 151 -18.50 1.19 -1.36
CA LYS A 151 -19.74 1.94 -1.15
C LYS A 151 -19.88 3.11 -2.11
N GLU A 152 -18.79 3.85 -2.32
CA GLU A 152 -18.76 5.05 -3.16
C GLU A 152 -19.09 4.75 -4.62
N PHE A 153 -18.58 3.63 -5.15
CA PHE A 153 -18.71 3.24 -6.55
C PHE A 153 -19.67 2.07 -6.78
N ASN A 154 -20.35 1.58 -5.74
CA ASN A 154 -21.19 0.38 -5.78
C ASN A 154 -20.44 -0.82 -6.41
N GLU A 155 -19.22 -1.04 -5.94
CA GLU A 155 -18.27 -1.99 -6.51
C GLU A 155 -17.81 -2.97 -5.43
N ALA A 156 -18.55 -4.08 -5.30
CA ALA A 156 -18.36 -5.07 -4.23
C ALA A 156 -16.93 -5.65 -4.18
N ARG A 157 -16.27 -5.77 -5.35
CA ARG A 157 -14.92 -6.35 -5.45
C ARG A 157 -13.90 -5.67 -4.53
N PHE A 158 -14.03 -4.37 -4.26
CA PHE A 158 -13.12 -3.68 -3.34
C PHE A 158 -13.27 -4.20 -1.91
N SER A 159 -14.51 -4.38 -1.45
CA SER A 159 -14.77 -4.96 -0.13
C SER A 159 -14.31 -6.42 -0.07
N ASP A 160 -14.55 -7.19 -1.12
CA ASP A 160 -14.11 -8.59 -1.19
C ASP A 160 -12.57 -8.70 -1.07
N PHE A 161 -11.83 -7.81 -1.76
CA PHE A 161 -10.38 -7.72 -1.59
C PHE A 161 -9.98 -7.35 -0.17
N ALA A 162 -10.64 -6.37 0.46
CA ALA A 162 -10.35 -5.97 1.83
C ALA A 162 -10.53 -7.12 2.83
N GLU A 163 -11.57 -7.94 2.68
CA GLU A 163 -11.81 -9.12 3.53
C GLU A 163 -10.73 -10.18 3.35
N VAL A 164 -10.36 -10.47 2.09
CA VAL A 164 -9.32 -11.46 1.78
C VAL A 164 -7.97 -10.99 2.33
N ILE A 165 -7.59 -9.74 2.12
CA ILE A 165 -6.32 -9.22 2.63
C ILE A 165 -6.31 -9.25 4.16
N SER A 166 -7.37 -8.76 4.81
CA SER A 166 -7.47 -8.67 6.27
C SER A 166 -7.39 -10.02 6.98
N THR A 167 -7.91 -11.07 6.35
CA THR A 167 -7.83 -12.44 6.87
C THR A 167 -6.48 -13.08 6.56
N SER A 168 -5.95 -12.88 5.35
CA SER A 168 -4.68 -13.46 4.93
C SER A 168 -3.49 -12.91 5.70
N MET A 169 -3.44 -11.60 5.95
CA MET A 169 -2.36 -10.95 6.69
C MET A 169 -2.32 -11.35 8.17
N ARG A 170 -3.25 -12.13 8.71
CA ARG A 170 -3.18 -12.62 10.10
C ARG A 170 -2.55 -14.01 10.23
N GLN A 171 -2.29 -14.68 9.11
CA GLN A 171 -1.79 -16.06 9.09
C GLN A 171 -0.45 -16.25 9.80
N LEU A 172 0.43 -15.25 9.77
CA LEU A 172 1.78 -15.35 10.33
C LEU A 172 1.96 -14.53 11.62
N LEU A 173 0.87 -13.99 12.19
CA LEU A 173 0.93 -13.27 13.45
C LEU A 173 1.31 -14.25 14.58
N PRO A 174 2.45 -14.09 15.27
CA PRO A 174 2.89 -15.07 16.25
C PRO A 174 2.10 -15.01 17.55
N TYR A 175 1.58 -16.15 18.00
CA TYR A 175 0.96 -16.33 19.31
C TYR A 175 1.33 -17.69 19.91
N GLU A 176 0.97 -17.93 21.17
CA GLU A 176 1.30 -19.17 21.85
C GLU A 176 0.75 -20.39 21.08
N GLY A 177 1.64 -21.32 20.72
CA GLY A 177 1.32 -22.48 19.88
C GLY A 177 1.35 -22.24 18.37
N HIS A 178 1.58 -20.99 17.91
CA HIS A 178 1.63 -20.61 16.50
C HIS A 178 2.69 -19.53 16.27
N MET A 179 3.96 -19.91 16.37
CA MET A 179 5.07 -18.96 16.31
C MET A 179 5.56 -18.65 14.89
N CYS A 180 5.23 -19.48 13.90
CA CYS A 180 5.60 -19.28 12.48
C CYS A 180 7.09 -18.99 12.23
N GLY A 181 8.00 -19.59 13.01
CA GLY A 181 9.44 -19.33 12.91
C GLY A 181 9.89 -17.99 13.51
N VAL A 182 8.98 -17.21 14.10
CA VAL A 182 9.27 -15.94 14.75
C VAL A 182 9.58 -16.16 16.24
N ALA A 183 10.58 -15.45 16.76
CA ALA A 183 11.07 -15.66 18.12
C ALA A 183 10.17 -15.06 19.23
N LYS A 184 9.20 -14.20 18.88
CA LYS A 184 8.46 -13.40 19.86
C LYS A 184 6.98 -13.26 19.52
N VAL A 185 6.13 -13.59 20.50
CA VAL A 185 4.67 -13.38 20.43
C VAL A 185 4.37 -11.90 20.17
N GLY A 186 3.45 -11.66 19.24
CA GLY A 186 3.01 -10.31 18.85
C GLY A 186 4.01 -9.51 18.02
N TYR A 187 5.20 -10.07 17.69
CA TYR A 187 6.11 -9.45 16.75
C TYR A 187 5.80 -9.94 15.33
N TYR A 188 5.25 -9.08 14.49
CA TYR A 188 4.97 -9.44 13.10
C TYR A 188 6.14 -8.98 12.21
N PRO A 189 6.95 -9.89 11.62
CA PRO A 189 7.93 -9.49 10.63
C PRO A 189 7.24 -8.84 9.42
N GLU A 190 7.84 -7.76 8.94
CA GLU A 190 7.40 -7.09 7.71
C GLU A 190 7.61 -7.98 6.49
N VAL A 191 8.81 -8.54 6.36
CA VAL A 191 9.25 -9.28 5.17
C VAL A 191 8.94 -10.77 5.28
N VAL A 192 8.25 -11.31 4.27
CA VAL A 192 8.07 -12.76 4.08
C VAL A 192 8.63 -13.17 2.72
N GLN A 193 9.76 -13.87 2.75
CA GLN A 193 10.39 -14.40 1.55
C GLN A 193 9.60 -15.59 1.02
N HIS A 194 9.00 -15.42 -0.16
CA HIS A 194 8.18 -16.44 -0.81
C HIS A 194 8.77 -16.96 -2.14
N THR A 195 9.98 -16.52 -2.48
CA THR A 195 10.78 -17.03 -3.59
C THR A 195 12.24 -17.13 -3.15
N ASN A 196 13.07 -17.80 -3.94
CA ASN A 196 14.53 -17.78 -3.75
C ASN A 196 15.15 -16.50 -4.35
N TRP A 197 14.46 -15.36 -4.25
CA TRP A 197 14.96 -14.10 -4.75
C TRP A 197 16.18 -13.69 -3.93
N ASP A 198 17.35 -13.75 -4.56
CA ASP A 198 18.59 -13.31 -3.97
C ASP A 198 18.73 -11.81 -4.21
N TYR A 199 18.74 -11.04 -3.12
CA TYR A 199 19.02 -9.61 -3.11
C TYR A 199 20.44 -9.27 -3.60
N GLY A 200 21.28 -10.28 -3.85
CA GLY A 200 22.69 -10.09 -4.14
C GLY A 200 23.36 -9.36 -2.99
N ARG A 201 24.26 -8.42 -3.30
CA ARG A 201 24.97 -7.62 -2.28
C ARG A 201 24.16 -6.44 -1.73
N ASN A 202 23.07 -6.00 -2.35
CA ASN A 202 22.29 -4.82 -1.95
C ASN A 202 20.88 -4.83 -2.58
N GLY A 203 19.82 -5.00 -1.78
CA GLY A 203 18.49 -4.53 -2.17
C GLY A 203 18.49 -3.00 -2.32
N LYS A 204 18.75 -2.53 -3.55
CA LYS A 204 18.34 -1.29 -4.24
C LYS A 204 19.09 -1.19 -5.56
N GLY A 205 18.37 -0.97 -6.66
CA GLY A 205 18.96 -0.67 -7.97
C GLY A 205 19.94 0.51 -7.92
N TYR A 206 21.10 0.29 -8.55
CA TYR A 206 22.34 1.10 -8.63
C TYR A 206 23.26 1.04 -7.39
N TYR A 207 24.50 0.61 -7.67
CA TYR A 207 25.62 0.27 -6.77
C TYR A 207 25.63 -1.17 -6.23
N ASN A 208 25.79 -2.11 -7.16
CA ASN A 208 26.61 -3.29 -6.89
C ASN A 208 27.89 -3.14 -7.74
N ASP A 209 28.93 -2.62 -7.06
CA ASP A 209 30.26 -2.17 -7.51
C ASP A 209 30.33 -0.88 -8.37
#